data_AF-Q8E3D1-F1
#
_entry.id   AF-Q8E3D1-F1
#
_cell.length_a   1.000
_cell.length_b   1.000
_cell.length_c   1.000
_cell.angle_alpha   90.00
_cell.angle_beta   90.00
_cell.angle_gamma   90.00
#
_symmetry.space_group_name_H-M   'P 1'
#
loop_
_entity.id
_entity.type
_entity.pdbx_description
1 polymer ?
#
loop_
_entity_poly.entity_id
_entity_poly.type
_entity_poly.pdbx_seq_one_letter_code
_entity_poly.pdbx_strand_id
1 'polypeptide(L)'
;MEKVLTDLDRVNIAKQEYELGSQLDTLVKIMSQDKVLPIGKVAHVQDGGKETGEQIYTITPNGTLDKPEDVKEVTVLFKGSTAPFGGDDWKTDWFKNDIPIASKLLLKKFGSQSVSHKQGTKQLEQSAHLLKEVMNKYPNAKISVYGHSLGSMNAQYAIAELDDNQIYRVQGAWIYNGPNLYSILTDKQKEQVDKIKGVVNNYVDSKDKIGIGYPKEGSDNAVGIVKIVDSKAVSGGSWVANFTNQHIWGGYQYNQDGSLKLAEDKFAYKENYSVVHTNVNQRMHAIKAKLSSFKSTGKEVSKNQAIFLDSQQAKVISSGLVTISKEAVEEVKKVEQKAVAKAEELYQSLKVAPTGVTELSPQELEEAYAQSGVSYASIVGEAQTFFSNKIQAAESISHAYVELENQINKGVEAMLQQDSNLSGEFKQWH
;
A
#
# COMPACT_ATOMS: atom_id res chain seq x y z
N MET A 1 -3.25 23.20 8.25
CA MET A 1 -3.42 21.79 8.65
C MET A 1 -3.24 20.95 7.41
N GLU A 2 -2.26 20.04 7.41
CA GLU A 2 -2.17 18.99 6.40
C GLU A 2 -3.42 18.11 6.54
N LYS A 3 -4.17 17.92 5.45
CA LYS A 3 -5.46 17.26 5.47
C LYS A 3 -5.25 15.76 5.71
N VAL A 4 -5.63 15.25 6.88
CA VAL A 4 -5.67 13.81 7.10
C VAL A 4 -6.89 13.27 6.38
N LEU A 5 -6.67 12.63 5.23
CA LEU A 5 -7.71 12.01 4.43
C LEU A 5 -8.06 10.63 5.00
N THR A 6 -9.34 10.27 5.00
CA THR A 6 -9.85 8.92 5.29
C THR A 6 -9.77 8.02 4.05
N ASP A 7 -10.07 6.73 4.15
CA ASP A 7 -10.17 5.87 2.96
C ASP A 7 -11.34 6.29 2.05
N LEU A 8 -12.47 6.69 2.64
CA LEU A 8 -13.61 7.24 1.90
C LEU A 8 -13.22 8.47 1.07
N ASP A 9 -12.45 9.38 1.67
CA ASP A 9 -11.95 10.56 0.96
C ASP A 9 -11.08 10.16 -0.23
N ARG A 10 -10.18 9.19 -0.04
CA ARG A 10 -9.28 8.69 -1.08
C ARG A 10 -10.02 7.97 -2.20
N VAL A 11 -11.07 7.21 -1.89
CA VAL A 11 -11.95 6.64 -2.89
C VAL A 11 -12.67 7.75 -3.66
N ASN A 12 -13.15 8.80 -2.98
CA ASN A 12 -13.78 9.92 -3.65
C ASN A 12 -12.81 10.74 -4.52
N ILE A 13 -11.53 10.80 -4.18
CA ILE A 13 -10.47 11.34 -5.06
C ILE A 13 -10.30 10.44 -6.27
N ALA A 14 -10.18 9.13 -6.10
CA ALA A 14 -10.02 8.20 -7.22
C ALA A 14 -11.21 8.28 -8.21
N LYS A 15 -12.44 8.41 -7.71
CA LYS A 15 -13.64 8.60 -8.56
C LYS A 15 -13.54 9.81 -9.51
N GLN A 16 -12.79 10.84 -9.13
CA GLN A 16 -12.61 12.02 -9.99
C GLN A 16 -11.95 11.68 -11.33
N GLU A 17 -11.24 10.54 -11.45
CA GLU A 17 -10.68 10.09 -12.73
C GLU A 17 -11.74 9.93 -13.83
N TYR A 18 -13.00 9.64 -13.44
CA TYR A 18 -14.13 9.50 -14.36
C TYR A 18 -14.98 10.76 -14.50
N GLU A 19 -14.90 11.69 -13.54
CA GLU A 19 -15.69 12.93 -13.52
C GLU A 19 -14.99 14.09 -14.24
N LEU A 20 -13.66 14.08 -14.29
CA LEU A 20 -12.88 15.15 -14.89
C LEU A 20 -12.88 15.09 -16.42
N GLY A 21 -13.16 16.23 -17.04
CA GLY A 21 -12.98 16.46 -18.47
C GLY A 21 -11.58 16.98 -18.82
N SER A 22 -11.40 17.45 -20.05
CA SER A 22 -10.12 18.03 -20.53
C SER A 22 -9.86 19.47 -20.07
N GLN A 23 -10.75 20.06 -19.27
CA GLN A 23 -10.68 21.47 -18.87
C GLN A 23 -9.63 21.69 -17.76
N LEU A 24 -8.67 22.57 -18.04
CA LEU A 24 -7.67 23.04 -17.07
C LEU A 24 -8.28 24.07 -16.09
N ASP A 25 -7.59 24.29 -14.97
CA ASP A 25 -8.01 25.11 -13.83
C ASP A 25 -9.35 24.69 -13.18
N THR A 26 -9.87 23.51 -13.57
CA THR A 26 -11.06 22.92 -12.95
C THR A 26 -10.78 22.60 -11.48
N LEU A 27 -11.58 23.17 -10.57
CA LEU A 27 -11.48 22.89 -9.13
C LEU A 27 -11.95 21.46 -8.85
N VAL A 28 -11.03 20.62 -8.40
CA VAL A 28 -11.29 19.26 -7.95
C VAL A 28 -11.69 19.32 -6.48
N LYS A 29 -12.88 18.80 -6.17
CA LYS A 29 -13.44 18.77 -4.81
C LYS A 29 -14.08 17.41 -4.56
N ILE A 30 -14.00 16.96 -3.33
CA ILE A 30 -14.66 15.73 -2.88
C ILE A 30 -15.65 16.02 -1.77
N MET A 31 -16.59 15.13 -1.56
CA MET A 31 -17.33 15.06 -0.31
C MET A 31 -16.50 14.28 0.70
N SER A 32 -16.19 14.93 1.81
CA SER A 32 -15.51 14.35 2.96
C SER A 32 -16.46 14.43 4.15
N GLN A 33 -17.02 13.29 4.54
CA GLN A 33 -18.17 13.23 5.44
C GLN A 33 -19.28 14.16 4.90
N ASP A 34 -19.61 15.24 5.62
CA ASP A 34 -20.63 16.22 5.26
C ASP A 34 -20.06 17.56 4.74
N LYS A 35 -18.77 17.60 4.41
CA LYS A 35 -18.09 18.82 3.95
C LYS A 35 -17.50 18.65 2.55
N VAL A 36 -17.64 19.71 1.75
CA VAL A 36 -16.93 19.82 0.47
C VAL A 36 -15.47 20.17 0.76
N LEU A 37 -14.57 19.28 0.37
CA LEU A 37 -13.13 19.45 0.55
C LEU A 37 -12.47 19.72 -0.81
N PRO A 38 -11.84 20.89 -1.03
CA PRO A 38 -11.07 21.12 -2.25
C PRO A 38 -9.78 20.29 -2.19
N ILE A 39 -9.44 19.60 -3.28
CA ILE A 39 -8.20 18.83 -3.43
C ILE A 39 -7.14 19.68 -4.12
N GLY A 40 -7.55 20.44 -5.12
CA GLY A 40 -6.68 21.32 -5.91
C GLY A 40 -7.37 21.65 -7.22
N LYS A 41 -6.60 22.04 -8.21
CA LYS A 41 -7.10 22.31 -9.56
C LYS A 41 -6.33 21.53 -10.60
N VAL A 42 -7.01 21.18 -11.69
CA VAL A 42 -6.40 20.47 -12.83
C VAL A 42 -5.38 21.37 -13.51
N ALA A 43 -4.09 21.04 -13.37
CA ALA A 43 -2.99 21.76 -13.99
C ALA A 43 -2.61 21.18 -15.35
N HIS A 44 -2.83 19.88 -15.54
CA HIS A 44 -2.54 19.22 -16.81
C HIS A 44 -3.48 18.03 -17.03
N VAL A 45 -3.83 17.80 -18.29
CA VAL A 45 -4.48 16.58 -18.76
C VAL A 45 -3.64 16.04 -19.91
N GLN A 46 -3.07 14.85 -19.74
CA GLN A 46 -2.34 14.16 -20.79
C GLN A 46 -3.23 13.07 -21.35
N ASP A 47 -3.42 13.10 -22.67
CA ASP A 47 -4.16 12.09 -23.42
C ASP A 47 -3.19 11.39 -24.38
N GLY A 48 -3.04 10.08 -24.24
CA GLY A 48 -2.24 9.21 -25.10
C GLY A 48 -2.85 8.96 -26.49
N GLY A 49 -3.94 9.67 -26.80
CA GLY A 49 -4.60 9.70 -28.10
C GLY A 49 -5.21 8.36 -28.50
N LYS A 50 -5.54 8.23 -29.80
CA LYS A 50 -6.12 6.99 -30.36
C LYS A 50 -5.20 5.77 -30.27
N GLU A 51 -3.90 5.96 -30.00
CA GLU A 51 -2.93 4.86 -29.95
C GLU A 51 -2.99 4.05 -28.65
N THR A 52 -3.17 4.72 -27.50
CA THR A 52 -3.17 4.06 -26.19
C THR A 52 -4.44 4.32 -25.38
N GLY A 53 -5.17 5.40 -25.66
CA GLY A 53 -6.35 5.81 -24.88
C GLY A 53 -6.04 6.20 -23.44
N GLU A 54 -4.75 6.35 -23.07
CA GLU A 54 -4.35 6.68 -21.70
C GLU A 54 -4.75 8.11 -21.37
N GLN A 55 -5.32 8.31 -20.18
CA GLN A 55 -5.60 9.65 -19.69
C GLN A 55 -5.10 9.79 -18.25
N ILE A 56 -4.21 10.75 -18.01
CA ILE A 56 -3.80 11.12 -16.66
C ILE A 56 -4.12 12.57 -16.36
N TYR A 57 -4.58 12.82 -15.14
CA TYR A 57 -4.88 14.15 -14.63
C TYR A 57 -3.84 14.54 -13.60
N THR A 58 -3.21 15.69 -13.81
CA THR A 58 -2.28 16.29 -12.83
C THR A 58 -2.99 17.42 -12.11
N ILE A 59 -3.09 17.30 -10.78
CA ILE A 59 -3.76 18.26 -9.91
C ILE A 59 -2.71 18.90 -9.00
N THR A 60 -2.70 20.22 -8.97
CA THR A 60 -1.84 21.01 -8.07
C THR A 60 -2.70 21.91 -7.18
N PRO A 61 -2.18 22.44 -6.06
CA PRO A 61 -2.97 23.31 -5.19
C PRO A 61 -3.59 24.52 -5.90
N ASN A 62 -2.88 25.10 -6.88
CA ASN A 62 -3.28 26.35 -7.54
C ASN A 62 -3.66 26.19 -9.02
N GLY A 63 -3.51 25.01 -9.62
CA GLY A 63 -3.85 24.75 -11.03
C GLY A 63 -2.93 25.36 -12.06
N THR A 64 -2.00 26.25 -11.67
CA THR A 64 -1.06 26.86 -12.61
C THR A 64 0.17 25.99 -12.86
N LEU A 65 0.72 26.14 -14.07
CA LEU A 65 2.02 25.64 -14.48
C LEU A 65 3.17 26.59 -14.08
N ASP A 66 2.85 27.78 -13.59
CA ASP A 66 3.82 28.80 -13.21
C ASP A 66 4.56 28.42 -11.92
N LYS A 67 5.88 28.59 -11.92
CA LYS A 67 6.78 28.25 -10.81
C LYS A 67 6.58 26.82 -10.28
N PRO A 68 6.72 25.79 -11.13
CA PRO A 68 6.50 24.42 -10.71
C PRO A 68 7.47 23.95 -9.61
N GLU A 69 8.62 24.62 -9.44
CA GLU A 69 9.56 24.45 -8.33
C GLU A 69 8.98 24.85 -6.94
N ASP A 70 7.98 25.73 -6.91
CA ASP A 70 7.30 26.16 -5.69
C ASP A 70 6.22 25.16 -5.25
N VAL A 71 5.77 24.30 -6.18
CA VAL A 71 4.75 23.27 -5.91
C VAL A 71 5.34 22.18 -5.01
N LYS A 72 4.69 21.96 -3.86
CA LYS A 72 5.13 20.98 -2.84
C LYS A 72 4.38 19.66 -2.91
N GLU A 73 3.18 19.64 -3.48
CA GLU A 73 2.33 18.46 -3.57
C GLU A 73 1.64 18.41 -4.93
N VAL A 74 1.61 17.23 -5.53
CA VAL A 74 0.93 16.95 -6.79
C VAL A 74 0.11 15.67 -6.60
N THR A 75 -1.13 15.70 -7.07
CA THR A 75 -1.97 14.50 -7.18
C THR A 75 -2.08 14.08 -8.65
N VAL A 76 -1.82 12.81 -8.93
CA VAL A 76 -1.94 12.21 -10.27
C VAL A 76 -3.05 11.17 -10.24
N LEU A 77 -4.02 11.31 -11.14
CA LEU A 77 -5.09 10.33 -11.34
C LEU A 77 -4.87 9.61 -12.67
N PHE A 78 -4.67 8.29 -12.63
CA PHE A 78 -4.65 7.43 -13.81
C PHE A 78 -6.06 6.95 -14.10
N LYS A 79 -6.61 7.33 -15.25
CA LYS A 79 -7.98 7.00 -15.60
C LYS A 79 -8.12 5.53 -15.99
N GLY A 80 -9.01 4.80 -15.34
CA GLY A 80 -9.43 3.47 -15.81
C GLY A 80 -10.30 3.52 -17.05
N SER A 81 -10.63 2.36 -17.60
CA SER A 81 -11.51 2.26 -18.77
C SER A 81 -12.89 2.88 -18.50
N THR A 82 -13.36 3.76 -19.38
CA THR A 82 -14.63 4.51 -19.25
C THR A 82 -15.87 3.70 -19.56
N ALA A 83 -15.71 2.50 -20.09
CA ALA A 83 -16.84 1.78 -20.62
C ALA A 83 -17.97 1.47 -19.61
N PRO A 84 -17.80 1.37 -18.27
CA PRO A 84 -18.91 1.38 -17.30
C PRO A 84 -19.90 2.56 -17.36
N PHE A 85 -19.50 3.67 -17.99
CA PHE A 85 -20.18 4.97 -17.90
C PHE A 85 -20.69 5.50 -19.26
N GLY A 86 -20.68 4.68 -20.32
CA GLY A 86 -21.16 5.03 -21.67
C GLY A 86 -22.64 4.73 -21.92
N GLY A 87 -23.19 5.07 -23.11
CA GLY A 87 -24.59 4.83 -23.50
C GLY A 87 -24.90 3.39 -23.96
N ASP A 88 -26.18 3.08 -24.23
CA ASP A 88 -26.87 1.76 -24.24
C ASP A 88 -26.10 0.45 -24.64
N ASP A 89 -25.04 0.50 -25.47
CA ASP A 89 -24.28 -0.68 -25.95
C ASP A 89 -22.91 -0.93 -25.27
N TRP A 90 -22.46 -0.07 -24.36
CA TRP A 90 -21.13 -0.20 -23.72
C TRP A 90 -20.88 -1.52 -22.97
N LYS A 91 -21.97 -2.14 -22.50
CA LYS A 91 -21.97 -3.35 -21.65
C LYS A 91 -21.32 -4.56 -22.32
N THR A 92 -21.47 -4.69 -23.64
CA THR A 92 -20.92 -5.80 -24.42
C THR A 92 -19.47 -5.54 -24.82
N ASP A 93 -19.13 -4.27 -25.12
CA ASP A 93 -17.79 -3.87 -25.55
C ASP A 93 -16.78 -3.83 -24.40
N TRP A 94 -17.17 -3.34 -23.21
CA TRP A 94 -16.29 -3.33 -22.05
C TRP A 94 -15.81 -4.73 -21.65
N PHE A 95 -16.71 -5.71 -21.66
CA PHE A 95 -16.45 -7.08 -21.22
C PHE A 95 -15.67 -7.90 -22.26
N LYS A 96 -15.89 -7.67 -23.56
CA LYS A 96 -15.26 -8.46 -24.64
C LYS A 96 -14.02 -7.80 -25.25
N ASN A 97 -13.95 -6.47 -25.28
CA ASN A 97 -12.98 -5.73 -26.10
C ASN A 97 -12.02 -4.81 -25.30
N ASP A 98 -12.42 -4.25 -24.14
CA ASP A 98 -11.65 -3.23 -23.37
C ASP A 98 -10.98 -3.70 -22.06
N ILE A 99 -11.08 -4.99 -21.72
CA ILE A 99 -10.20 -5.68 -20.75
C ILE A 99 -9.05 -6.47 -21.46
N PRO A 100 -8.46 -6.03 -22.59
CA PRO A 100 -7.52 -6.85 -23.33
C PRO A 100 -6.16 -6.91 -22.62
N ILE A 101 -5.76 -5.93 -21.81
CA ILE A 101 -4.47 -5.99 -21.09
C ILE A 101 -4.55 -7.03 -19.98
N ALA A 102 -5.53 -6.94 -19.07
CA ALA A 102 -5.67 -7.89 -17.95
C ALA A 102 -5.84 -9.34 -18.41
N SER A 103 -6.70 -9.57 -19.41
CA SER A 103 -6.93 -10.91 -19.98
C SER A 103 -5.70 -11.45 -20.72
N LYS A 104 -5.01 -10.66 -21.56
CA LYS A 104 -3.79 -11.08 -22.27
C LYS A 104 -2.62 -11.35 -21.31
N LEU A 105 -2.50 -10.57 -20.24
CA LEU A 105 -1.43 -10.72 -19.26
C LEU A 105 -1.60 -11.96 -18.37
N LEU A 106 -2.84 -12.28 -18.00
CA LEU A 106 -3.19 -13.53 -17.32
C LEU A 106 -3.04 -14.76 -18.22
N LEU A 107 -3.47 -14.68 -19.49
CA LEU A 107 -3.39 -15.78 -20.47
C LEU A 107 -1.92 -16.17 -20.75
N LYS A 108 -0.98 -15.22 -20.63
CA LYS A 108 0.48 -15.47 -20.69
C LYS A 108 0.96 -16.49 -19.64
N LYS A 109 0.29 -16.60 -18.48
CA LYS A 109 0.61 -17.57 -17.42
C LYS A 109 0.13 -18.99 -17.73
N PHE A 110 -0.82 -19.16 -18.66
CA PHE A 110 -1.45 -20.44 -18.99
C PHE A 110 -1.03 -21.04 -20.35
N GLY A 111 0.09 -20.58 -20.94
CA GLY A 111 0.82 -21.37 -21.93
C GLY A 111 0.37 -21.30 -23.39
N SER A 112 -0.22 -20.21 -23.88
CA SER A 112 -0.47 -20.05 -25.32
C SER A 112 0.52 -19.07 -25.98
N GLN A 113 1.29 -19.58 -26.94
CA GLN A 113 2.14 -18.81 -27.84
C GLN A 113 1.30 -17.85 -28.70
N SER A 114 1.90 -16.69 -29.00
CA SER A 114 1.49 -15.68 -29.99
C SER A 114 0.26 -14.81 -29.67
N VAL A 115 0.47 -13.74 -28.90
CA VAL A 115 -0.40 -12.55 -28.96
C VAL A 115 0.49 -11.31 -29.10
N SER A 116 0.15 -10.45 -30.07
CA SER A 116 0.92 -9.26 -30.47
C SER A 116 1.37 -8.38 -29.30
N HIS A 117 2.69 -8.23 -29.18
CA HIS A 117 3.46 -7.54 -28.14
C HIS A 117 3.28 -6.02 -28.06
N LYS A 118 2.46 -5.39 -28.94
CA LYS A 118 2.67 -3.98 -29.32
C LYS A 118 1.72 -2.93 -28.73
N GLN A 119 0.60 -3.27 -28.06
CA GLN A 119 -0.37 -2.26 -27.60
C GLN A 119 -0.53 -2.21 -26.06
N GLY A 120 -0.62 -3.35 -25.38
CA GLY A 120 -0.77 -3.38 -23.92
C GLY A 120 0.49 -2.97 -23.14
N THR A 121 1.67 -3.13 -23.74
CA THR A 121 2.93 -2.60 -23.22
C THR A 121 3.04 -1.10 -23.45
N LYS A 122 2.58 -0.59 -24.60
CA LYS A 122 2.64 0.85 -24.93
C LYS A 122 1.84 1.71 -23.97
N GLN A 123 0.65 1.29 -23.54
CA GLN A 123 -0.14 2.07 -22.59
C GLN A 123 0.55 2.14 -21.20
N LEU A 124 1.13 1.03 -20.75
CA LEU A 124 1.91 0.98 -19.50
C LEU A 124 3.19 1.82 -19.60
N GLU A 125 3.93 1.70 -20.70
CA GLU A 125 5.12 2.52 -20.99
C GLU A 125 4.78 4.01 -21.09
N GLN A 126 3.67 4.35 -21.75
CA GLN A 126 3.17 5.71 -21.82
C GLN A 126 2.81 6.22 -20.42
N SER A 127 2.12 5.43 -19.60
CA SER A 127 1.78 5.79 -18.22
C SER A 127 3.03 6.08 -17.39
N ALA A 128 4.08 5.27 -17.54
CA ALA A 128 5.37 5.50 -16.91
C ALA A 128 6.05 6.79 -17.40
N HIS A 129 6.04 7.03 -18.71
CA HIS A 129 6.57 8.24 -19.30
C HIS A 129 5.86 9.49 -18.77
N LEU A 130 4.53 9.49 -18.78
CA LEU A 130 3.72 10.62 -18.33
C LEU A 130 3.92 10.91 -16.84
N LEU A 131 4.01 9.89 -15.98
CA LEU A 131 4.34 10.10 -14.56
C LEU A 131 5.72 10.75 -14.40
N LYS A 132 6.74 10.25 -15.11
CA LYS A 132 8.09 10.84 -15.08
C LYS A 132 8.08 12.29 -15.55
N GLU A 133 7.33 12.63 -16.60
CA GLU A 133 7.15 14.01 -17.05
C GLU A 133 6.56 14.90 -15.95
N VAL A 134 5.51 14.44 -15.27
CA VAL A 134 4.92 15.17 -14.14
C VAL A 134 5.95 15.38 -13.03
N MET A 135 6.70 14.33 -12.66
CA MET A 135 7.70 14.42 -11.59
C MET A 135 8.88 15.32 -11.92
N ASN A 136 9.31 15.33 -13.19
CA ASN A 136 10.36 16.22 -13.69
C ASN A 136 9.89 17.66 -13.75
N LYS A 137 8.63 17.87 -14.16
CA LYS A 137 8.02 19.20 -14.23
C LYS A 137 7.94 19.84 -12.85
N TYR A 138 7.55 19.09 -11.83
CA TYR A 138 7.42 19.57 -10.45
C TYR A 138 8.51 18.99 -9.56
N PRO A 139 9.79 19.39 -9.67
CA PRO A 139 10.94 18.67 -9.10
C PRO A 139 10.94 18.58 -7.57
N ASN A 140 10.28 19.53 -6.88
CA ASN A 140 10.23 19.59 -5.42
C ASN A 140 8.95 18.99 -4.81
N ALA A 141 8.04 18.50 -5.66
CA ALA A 141 6.75 18.02 -5.20
C ALA A 141 6.81 16.57 -4.70
N LYS A 142 6.08 16.30 -3.62
CA LYS A 142 5.62 14.95 -3.27
C LYS A 142 4.41 14.57 -4.12
N ILE A 143 4.32 13.29 -4.50
CA ILE A 143 3.36 12.79 -5.47
C ILE A 143 2.39 11.82 -4.81
N SER A 144 1.11 12.14 -4.88
CA SER A 144 0.01 11.23 -4.56
C SER A 144 -0.53 10.60 -5.84
N VAL A 145 -0.60 9.28 -5.91
CA VAL A 145 -1.05 8.55 -7.10
C VAL A 145 -2.38 7.84 -6.82
N TYR A 146 -3.32 7.92 -7.75
CA TYR A 146 -4.58 7.21 -7.69
C TYR A 146 -4.86 6.54 -9.03
N GLY A 147 -5.60 5.43 -8.99
CA GLY A 147 -6.10 4.79 -10.19
C GLY A 147 -7.04 3.63 -9.88
N HIS A 148 -8.07 3.46 -10.69
CA HIS A 148 -9.00 2.34 -10.59
C HIS A 148 -8.99 1.49 -11.86
N SER A 149 -9.30 0.19 -11.73
CA SER A 149 -9.38 -0.75 -12.87
C SER A 149 -8.08 -0.75 -13.69
N LEU A 150 -8.12 -0.40 -14.97
CA LEU A 150 -6.93 -0.25 -15.82
C LEU A 150 -5.95 0.84 -15.31
N GLY A 151 -6.47 1.94 -14.76
CA GLY A 151 -5.67 3.01 -14.17
C GLY A 151 -4.82 2.53 -12.99
N SER A 152 -5.29 1.50 -12.26
CA SER A 152 -4.49 0.83 -11.23
C SER A 152 -3.28 0.10 -11.82
N MET A 153 -3.43 -0.59 -12.96
CA MET A 153 -2.31 -1.24 -13.64
C MET A 153 -1.30 -0.22 -14.15
N ASN A 154 -1.80 0.87 -14.75
CA ASN A 154 -0.99 1.97 -15.25
C ASN A 154 -0.16 2.60 -14.13
N ALA A 155 -0.80 2.90 -13.00
CA ALA A 155 -0.13 3.41 -11.80
C ALA A 155 0.93 2.44 -11.26
N GLN A 156 0.60 1.14 -11.14
CA GLN A 156 1.56 0.12 -10.69
C GLN A 156 2.82 0.09 -11.56
N TYR A 157 2.64 0.05 -12.89
CA TYR A 157 3.77 0.02 -13.81
C TYR A 157 4.55 1.33 -13.82
N ALA A 158 3.86 2.48 -13.80
CA ALA A 158 4.48 3.78 -13.79
C ALA A 158 5.36 4.01 -12.56
N ILE A 159 4.88 3.58 -11.38
CA ILE A 159 5.66 3.61 -10.14
C ILE A 159 6.88 2.69 -10.22
N ALA A 160 6.72 1.48 -10.77
CA ALA A 160 7.80 0.52 -10.90
C ALA A 160 8.95 0.97 -11.81
N GLU A 161 8.65 1.90 -12.73
CA GLU A 161 9.59 2.49 -13.67
C GLU A 161 10.40 3.67 -13.10
N LEU A 162 10.03 4.20 -11.93
CA LEU A 162 10.72 5.34 -11.32
C LEU A 162 12.15 4.98 -10.90
N ASP A 163 13.04 5.96 -10.95
CA ASP A 163 14.38 5.85 -10.36
C ASP A 163 14.40 6.20 -8.87
N ASP A 164 15.54 6.00 -8.20
CA ASP A 164 15.69 6.22 -6.76
C ASP A 164 15.40 7.67 -6.33
N ASN A 165 15.71 8.67 -7.16
CA ASN A 165 15.41 10.08 -6.84
C ASN A 165 13.91 10.37 -6.94
N GLN A 166 13.24 9.71 -7.88
CA GLN A 166 11.81 9.87 -8.11
C GLN A 166 10.99 9.06 -7.10
N ILE A 167 11.34 7.81 -6.83
CA ILE A 167 10.47 6.88 -6.10
C ILE A 167 10.19 7.32 -4.66
N TYR A 168 11.17 7.91 -3.97
CA TYR A 168 10.99 8.46 -2.61
C TYR A 168 10.18 9.77 -2.56
N ARG A 169 9.80 10.31 -3.72
CA ARG A 169 8.86 11.43 -3.81
C ARG A 169 7.41 10.96 -3.89
N VAL A 170 7.14 9.69 -4.18
CA VAL A 170 5.80 9.12 -4.03
C VAL A 170 5.48 9.08 -2.54
N GLN A 171 4.51 9.89 -2.10
CA GLN A 171 4.09 9.95 -0.69
C GLN A 171 2.92 9.01 -0.38
N GLY A 172 2.23 8.53 -1.42
CA GLY A 172 1.14 7.59 -1.30
C GLY A 172 0.62 7.20 -2.67
N ALA A 173 0.31 5.92 -2.84
CA ALA A 173 -0.49 5.46 -3.96
C ALA A 173 -1.71 4.70 -3.45
N TRP A 174 -2.88 4.98 -4.01
CA TRP A 174 -4.13 4.33 -3.66
C TRP A 174 -4.81 3.85 -4.92
N ILE A 175 -4.70 2.55 -5.14
CA ILE A 175 -5.14 1.90 -6.37
C ILE A 175 -6.20 0.86 -6.06
N TYR A 176 -7.22 0.76 -6.91
CA TYR A 176 -8.46 0.03 -6.59
C TYR A 176 -8.83 -0.94 -7.72
N ASN A 177 -9.18 -2.17 -7.35
CA ASN A 177 -9.82 -3.17 -8.21
C ASN A 177 -9.11 -3.41 -9.56
N GLY A 178 -7.79 -3.20 -9.60
CA GLY A 178 -6.96 -3.47 -10.77
C GLY A 178 -6.23 -4.81 -10.64
N PRO A 179 -5.91 -5.50 -11.76
CA PRO A 179 -5.02 -6.66 -11.75
C PRO A 179 -3.64 -6.36 -11.15
N ASN A 180 -3.04 -7.37 -10.51
CA ASN A 180 -1.68 -7.30 -9.98
C ASN A 180 -0.64 -7.43 -11.11
N LEU A 181 0.24 -6.44 -11.26
CA LEU A 181 1.31 -6.49 -12.27
C LEU A 181 2.61 -7.13 -11.77
N TYR A 182 2.78 -7.38 -10.48
CA TYR A 182 4.08 -7.75 -9.91
C TYR A 182 4.79 -8.91 -10.63
N SER A 183 4.05 -9.95 -11.02
CA SER A 183 4.63 -11.13 -11.68
C SER A 183 5.18 -10.87 -13.09
N ILE A 184 4.78 -9.78 -13.74
CA ILE A 184 5.29 -9.41 -15.07
C ILE A 184 6.39 -8.36 -15.02
N LEU A 185 6.66 -7.79 -13.85
CA LEU A 185 7.73 -6.82 -13.67
C LEU A 185 9.10 -7.50 -13.81
N THR A 186 10.06 -6.75 -14.32
CA THR A 186 11.49 -7.11 -14.26
C THR A 186 11.98 -7.07 -12.81
N ASP A 187 13.12 -7.71 -12.52
CA ASP A 187 13.63 -7.74 -11.14
C ASP A 187 14.02 -6.35 -10.62
N LYS A 188 14.52 -5.47 -11.51
CA LYS A 188 14.76 -4.06 -11.18
C LYS A 188 13.47 -3.33 -10.80
N GLN A 189 12.39 -3.54 -11.57
CA GLN A 189 11.09 -2.93 -11.29
C GLN A 189 10.48 -3.45 -9.98
N LYS A 190 10.66 -4.75 -9.66
CA LYS A 190 10.25 -5.32 -8.37
C LYS A 190 11.01 -4.68 -7.22
N GLU A 191 12.33 -4.56 -7.34
CA GLU A 191 13.17 -3.90 -6.34
C GLU A 191 12.70 -2.46 -6.08
N GLN A 192 12.38 -1.71 -7.13
CA GLN A 192 11.83 -0.35 -7.01
C GLN A 192 10.52 -0.32 -6.22
N VAL A 193 9.50 -1.09 -6.62
CA VAL A 193 8.21 -1.06 -5.90
C VAL A 193 8.33 -1.60 -4.47
N ASP A 194 9.26 -2.52 -4.20
CA ASP A 194 9.48 -3.04 -2.86
C ASP A 194 10.14 -2.01 -1.92
N LYS A 195 10.98 -1.08 -2.43
CA LYS A 195 11.53 0.05 -1.65
C LYS A 195 10.45 0.91 -0.99
N ILE A 196 9.28 1.02 -1.64
CA ILE A 196 8.15 1.83 -1.18
C ILE A 196 6.89 0.99 -0.94
N LYS A 197 7.03 -0.30 -0.66
CA LYS A 197 5.88 -1.22 -0.53
C LYS A 197 4.81 -0.73 0.43
N GLY A 198 5.21 -0.16 1.57
CA GLY A 198 4.31 0.41 2.59
C GLY A 198 3.59 1.69 2.17
N VAL A 199 4.01 2.34 1.08
CA VAL A 199 3.44 3.60 0.56
C VAL A 199 2.36 3.33 -0.49
N VAL A 200 2.46 2.20 -1.20
CA VAL A 200 1.50 1.79 -2.22
C VAL A 200 0.41 0.92 -1.57
N ASN A 201 -0.85 1.36 -1.70
CA ASN A 201 -2.01 0.71 -1.11
C ASN A 201 -2.89 0.14 -2.23
N ASN A 202 -2.99 -1.17 -2.30
CA ASN A 202 -3.70 -1.88 -3.35
C ASN A 202 -4.97 -2.53 -2.79
N TYR A 203 -6.12 -1.93 -3.08
CA TYR A 203 -7.42 -2.36 -2.58
C TYR A 203 -8.06 -3.32 -3.57
N VAL A 204 -8.38 -4.52 -3.08
CA VAL A 204 -8.93 -5.61 -3.89
C VAL A 204 -10.25 -6.05 -3.29
N ASP A 205 -11.34 -5.82 -4.03
CA ASP A 205 -12.63 -6.40 -3.70
C ASP A 205 -12.62 -7.90 -4.03
N SER A 206 -12.76 -8.74 -2.99
CA SER A 206 -12.82 -10.21 -3.13
C SER A 206 -13.97 -10.71 -4.02
N LYS A 207 -15.00 -9.89 -4.23
CA LYS A 207 -16.16 -10.16 -5.08
C LYS A 207 -16.02 -9.57 -6.47
N ASP A 208 -15.08 -8.64 -6.68
CA ASP A 208 -14.71 -8.19 -8.02
C ASP A 208 -13.95 -9.30 -8.76
N LYS A 209 -14.25 -9.47 -10.05
CA LYS A 209 -13.62 -10.48 -10.91
C LYS A 209 -12.41 -9.95 -11.67
N ILE A 210 -12.14 -8.65 -11.61
CA ILE A 210 -11.00 -8.01 -12.28
C ILE A 210 -9.78 -7.89 -11.37
N GLY A 211 -9.96 -7.71 -10.06
CA GLY A 211 -8.91 -7.73 -9.04
C GLY A 211 -8.24 -9.11 -8.86
N ILE A 212 -7.36 -9.48 -9.78
CA ILE A 212 -6.76 -10.83 -9.90
C ILE A 212 -5.24 -10.81 -9.80
N GLY A 213 -4.66 -11.99 -9.54
CA GLY A 213 -3.20 -12.16 -9.47
C GLY A 213 -2.58 -11.78 -8.11
N TYR A 214 -3.42 -11.46 -7.12
CA TYR A 214 -3.00 -11.19 -5.74
C TYR A 214 -2.84 -12.48 -4.93
N PRO A 215 -1.94 -12.48 -3.92
CA PRO A 215 -1.90 -13.57 -2.96
C PRO A 215 -3.20 -13.62 -2.15
N LYS A 216 -3.58 -14.83 -1.68
CA LYS A 216 -4.74 -14.99 -0.79
C LYS A 216 -4.50 -14.33 0.57
N GLU A 217 -3.23 -14.24 0.98
CA GLU A 217 -2.76 -13.73 2.25
C GLU A 217 -1.43 -12.99 2.03
N GLY A 218 -1.27 -11.82 2.65
CA GLY A 218 -0.04 -11.05 2.71
C GLY A 218 0.04 -10.09 1.53
N SER A 219 1.26 -9.65 1.24
CA SER A 219 1.53 -8.77 0.09
C SER A 219 2.75 -9.25 -0.70
N ASP A 220 3.13 -10.51 -0.49
CA ASP A 220 4.18 -11.16 -1.26
C ASP A 220 3.74 -11.27 -2.71
N ASN A 221 4.68 -11.01 -3.62
CA ASN A 221 4.43 -10.99 -5.05
C ASN A 221 3.30 -10.03 -5.49
N ALA A 222 3.14 -8.90 -4.79
CA ALA A 222 2.20 -7.84 -5.15
C ALA A 222 2.88 -6.46 -5.13
N VAL A 223 2.40 -5.55 -5.99
CA VAL A 223 2.81 -4.14 -5.97
C VAL A 223 2.09 -3.45 -4.81
N GLY A 224 2.83 -3.14 -3.76
CA GLY A 224 2.33 -2.48 -2.55
C GLY A 224 1.71 -3.42 -1.51
N ILE A 225 1.09 -2.83 -0.49
CA ILE A 225 0.29 -3.54 0.52
C ILE A 225 -1.08 -3.87 -0.06
N VAL A 226 -1.40 -5.16 -0.08
CA VAL A 226 -2.70 -5.69 -0.50
C VAL A 226 -3.72 -5.55 0.63
N LYS A 227 -4.84 -4.89 0.35
CA LYS A 227 -5.95 -4.69 1.26
C LYS A 227 -7.19 -5.34 0.69
N ILE A 228 -7.56 -6.51 1.24
CA ILE A 228 -8.77 -7.21 0.82
C ILE A 228 -9.99 -6.51 1.41
N VAL A 229 -10.87 -6.00 0.55
CA VAL A 229 -12.06 -5.24 0.95
C VAL A 229 -13.16 -6.19 1.40
N ASP A 230 -13.76 -5.90 2.56
CA ASP A 230 -15.00 -6.54 3.01
C ASP A 230 -16.18 -5.90 2.28
N SER A 231 -16.39 -6.33 1.05
CA SER A 231 -17.47 -5.82 0.22
C SER A 231 -18.79 -6.54 0.47
N LYS A 232 -19.92 -5.91 0.15
CA LYS A 232 -21.19 -6.61 -0.08
C LYS A 232 -21.28 -7.06 -1.53
N ALA A 233 -21.96 -8.18 -1.76
CA ALA A 233 -22.28 -8.62 -3.11
C ALA A 233 -23.32 -7.67 -3.71
N VAL A 234 -23.00 -7.05 -4.84
CA VAL A 234 -23.96 -6.29 -5.61
C VAL A 234 -24.94 -7.25 -6.27
N SER A 235 -26.23 -7.01 -6.04
CA SER A 235 -27.33 -7.83 -6.55
C SER A 235 -28.55 -6.96 -6.85
N GLY A 236 -29.58 -7.53 -7.50
CA GLY A 236 -30.82 -6.83 -7.86
C GLY A 236 -30.83 -6.18 -9.25
N GLY A 237 -29.70 -6.11 -9.95
CA GLY A 237 -29.62 -5.74 -11.37
C GLY A 237 -29.42 -6.95 -12.30
N SER A 238 -29.26 -6.69 -13.60
CA SER A 238 -28.81 -7.71 -14.56
C SER A 238 -27.42 -8.23 -14.20
N TRP A 239 -27.03 -9.40 -14.70
CA TRP A 239 -25.69 -9.96 -14.44
C TRP A 239 -24.57 -8.97 -14.79
N VAL A 240 -24.67 -8.27 -15.93
CA VAL A 240 -23.68 -7.24 -16.32
C VAL A 240 -23.70 -6.05 -15.37
N ALA A 241 -24.88 -5.55 -14.99
CA ALA A 241 -24.99 -4.43 -14.06
C ALA A 241 -24.40 -4.78 -12.69
N ASN A 242 -24.68 -5.98 -12.16
CA ASN A 242 -24.13 -6.44 -10.89
C ASN A 242 -22.61 -6.57 -10.97
N PHE A 243 -22.09 -7.15 -12.05
CA PHE A 243 -20.65 -7.27 -12.29
C PHE A 243 -19.97 -5.90 -12.37
N THR A 244 -20.48 -4.97 -13.17
CA THR A 244 -19.87 -3.64 -13.32
C THR A 244 -19.95 -2.84 -12.02
N ASN A 245 -21.10 -2.87 -11.35
CA ASN A 245 -21.26 -2.19 -10.06
C ASN A 245 -20.36 -2.78 -8.98
N GLN A 246 -20.12 -4.10 -9.00
CA GLN A 246 -19.16 -4.74 -8.11
C GLN A 246 -17.72 -4.35 -8.44
N HIS A 247 -17.39 -4.20 -9.72
CA HIS A 247 -16.04 -3.85 -10.16
C HIS A 247 -15.66 -2.41 -9.81
N ILE A 248 -16.60 -1.48 -9.89
CA ILE A 248 -16.43 -0.16 -9.27
C ILE A 248 -16.55 -0.29 -7.74
N TRP A 249 -16.81 0.80 -7.04
CA TRP A 249 -16.92 0.80 -5.57
C TRP A 249 -18.27 0.33 -5.03
N GLY A 250 -19.14 -0.33 -5.82
CA GLY A 250 -20.54 -0.58 -5.45
C GLY A 250 -20.74 -1.54 -4.27
N GLY A 251 -19.77 -2.42 -4.03
CA GLY A 251 -19.77 -3.30 -2.86
C GLY A 251 -19.10 -2.70 -1.62
N TYR A 252 -18.44 -1.54 -1.72
CA TYR A 252 -17.56 -1.03 -0.66
C TYR A 252 -18.36 -0.64 0.59
N GLN A 253 -17.81 -0.98 1.75
CA GLN A 253 -18.39 -0.65 3.05
C GLN A 253 -17.39 0.15 3.87
N TYR A 254 -17.86 1.12 4.64
CA TYR A 254 -17.01 1.98 5.45
C TYR A 254 -17.37 1.88 6.94
N ASN A 255 -16.37 2.07 7.79
CA ASN A 255 -16.57 2.30 9.21
C ASN A 255 -17.02 3.75 9.47
N GLN A 256 -17.44 4.03 10.70
CA GLN A 256 -17.91 5.38 11.08
C GLN A 256 -16.84 6.46 10.94
N ASP A 257 -15.56 6.10 11.09
CA ASP A 257 -14.42 6.99 10.93
C ASP A 257 -14.02 7.24 9.46
N GLY A 258 -14.72 6.62 8.51
CA GLY A 258 -14.44 6.72 7.08
C GLY A 258 -13.33 5.78 6.58
N SER A 259 -12.78 4.91 7.43
CA SER A 259 -11.91 3.82 6.98
C SER A 259 -12.71 2.77 6.19
N LEU A 260 -12.09 2.16 5.20
CA LEU A 260 -12.73 1.13 4.39
C LEU A 260 -12.74 -0.19 5.19
N LYS A 261 -13.88 -0.88 5.21
CA LYS A 261 -13.96 -2.21 5.83
C LYS A 261 -13.14 -3.19 5.02
N LEU A 262 -12.24 -3.88 5.71
CA LEU A 262 -11.39 -4.93 5.15
C LEU A 262 -11.88 -6.27 5.70
N ALA A 263 -11.82 -7.33 4.87
CA ALA A 263 -12.29 -8.66 5.27
C ALA A 263 -11.57 -9.09 6.56
N GLU A 264 -12.33 -9.69 7.50
CA GLU A 264 -11.81 -10.09 8.82
C GLU A 264 -10.43 -10.71 8.67
N ASP A 265 -9.50 -10.05 9.34
CA ASP A 265 -8.10 -10.13 9.11
C ASP A 265 -7.58 -11.55 9.40
N LYS A 266 -6.99 -12.21 8.39
CA LYS A 266 -5.88 -13.17 8.66
C LYS A 266 -4.60 -12.46 9.11
N PHE A 267 -4.75 -11.27 9.67
CA PHE A 267 -3.77 -10.22 9.82
C PHE A 267 -4.06 -9.41 11.08
N ALA A 268 -3.98 -10.07 12.23
CA ALA A 268 -4.00 -9.44 13.56
C ALA A 268 -2.96 -8.30 13.73
N TYR A 269 -2.08 -8.08 12.74
CA TYR A 269 -1.15 -6.97 12.68
C TYR A 269 -1.82 -5.59 12.60
N LYS A 270 -3.07 -5.47 12.13
CA LYS A 270 -3.68 -4.16 11.88
C LYS A 270 -4.03 -3.39 13.16
N GLU A 271 -4.44 -4.04 14.23
CA GLU A 271 -4.83 -3.33 15.47
C GLU A 271 -3.61 -2.68 16.14
N ASN A 272 -2.52 -3.44 16.30
CA ASN A 272 -1.28 -2.94 16.88
C ASN A 272 -0.63 -1.86 16.01
N TYR A 273 -0.54 -2.09 14.68
CA TYR A 273 -0.06 -1.06 13.75
C TYR A 273 -0.95 0.19 13.79
N SER A 274 -2.28 0.04 13.87
CA SER A 274 -3.22 1.16 13.96
C SER A 274 -3.03 1.97 15.24
N VAL A 275 -2.81 1.32 16.38
CA VAL A 275 -2.53 2.00 17.66
C VAL A 275 -1.21 2.77 17.58
N VAL A 276 -0.13 2.14 17.10
CA VAL A 276 1.16 2.81 16.97
C VAL A 276 1.09 3.95 15.95
N HIS A 277 0.47 3.72 14.79
CA HIS A 277 0.26 4.74 13.76
C HIS A 277 -0.58 5.92 14.29
N THR A 278 -1.62 5.65 15.07
CA THR A 278 -2.43 6.70 15.72
C THR A 278 -1.59 7.50 16.70
N ASN A 279 -0.79 6.85 17.54
CA ASN A 279 0.11 7.51 18.50
C ASN A 279 1.17 8.37 17.79
N VAL A 280 1.77 7.84 16.72
CA VAL A 280 2.71 8.56 15.87
C VAL A 280 2.03 9.79 15.26
N ASN A 281 0.84 9.64 14.69
CA ASN A 281 0.10 10.74 14.09
C ASN A 281 -0.30 11.81 15.11
N GLN A 282 -0.75 11.43 16.30
CA GLN A 282 -1.06 12.38 17.38
C GLN A 282 0.16 13.19 17.78
N ARG A 283 1.32 12.54 17.96
CA ARG A 283 2.58 13.24 18.26
C ARG A 283 3.05 14.10 17.10
N MET A 284 2.89 13.64 15.86
CA MET A 284 3.16 14.43 14.65
C MET A 284 2.24 15.65 14.55
N HIS A 285 0.98 15.53 14.96
CA HIS A 285 0.07 16.68 15.06
C HIS A 285 0.54 17.70 16.10
N ALA A 286 1.04 17.26 17.26
CA ALA A 286 1.62 18.16 18.25
C ALA A 286 2.86 18.90 17.70
N ILE A 287 3.74 18.21 16.96
CA ILE A 287 4.89 18.81 16.29
C ILE A 287 4.42 19.84 15.24
N LYS A 288 3.41 19.51 14.44
CA LYS A 288 2.82 20.45 13.47
C LYS A 288 2.20 21.67 14.14
N ALA A 289 1.51 21.50 15.27
CA ALA A 289 0.98 22.62 16.05
C ALA A 289 2.12 23.51 16.57
N LYS A 290 3.23 22.92 17.02
CA LYS A 290 4.42 23.66 17.44
C LYS A 290 5.04 24.44 16.27
N LEU A 291 5.16 23.83 15.09
CA LEU A 291 5.58 24.52 13.86
C LEU A 291 4.69 25.73 13.55
N SER A 292 3.37 25.58 13.64
CA SER A 292 2.44 26.70 13.47
C SER A 292 2.65 27.80 14.52
N SER A 293 2.92 27.43 15.78
CA SER A 293 3.22 28.41 16.83
C SER A 293 4.48 29.21 16.56
N PHE A 294 5.54 28.58 16.02
CA PHE A 294 6.77 29.29 15.65
C PHE A 294 6.55 30.27 14.49
N LYS A 295 5.66 29.94 13.55
CA LYS A 295 5.28 30.85 12.46
C LYS A 295 4.34 31.98 12.89
N SER A 296 3.59 31.80 13.99
CA SER A 296 2.55 32.74 14.44
C SER A 296 3.09 34.13 14.81
N THR A 297 4.39 34.27 15.07
CA THR A 297 5.04 35.56 15.33
C THR A 297 5.37 36.35 14.06
N GLY A 298 4.90 35.91 12.88
CA GLY A 298 5.17 36.56 11.59
C GLY A 298 6.63 36.40 11.10
N LYS A 299 7.41 35.57 11.77
CA LYS A 299 8.82 35.29 11.45
C LYS A 299 8.94 33.92 10.80
N GLU A 300 9.91 33.79 9.90
CA GLU A 300 10.32 32.47 9.41
C GLU A 300 10.84 31.62 10.56
N VAL A 301 10.71 30.30 10.41
CA VAL A 301 11.21 29.33 11.40
C VAL A 301 12.73 29.46 11.44
N SER A 302 13.29 29.70 12.63
CA SER A 302 14.74 29.81 12.78
C SER A 302 15.41 28.46 12.53
N LYS A 303 16.72 28.48 12.21
CA LYS A 303 17.51 27.24 12.06
C LYS A 303 17.40 26.35 13.30
N ASN A 304 17.44 26.93 14.50
CA ASN A 304 17.35 26.19 15.76
C ASN A 304 15.95 25.60 16.00
N GLN A 305 14.89 26.34 15.63
CA GLN A 305 13.52 25.83 15.67
C GLN A 305 13.30 24.69 14.66
N ALA A 306 13.90 24.78 13.47
CA ALA A 306 13.85 23.70 12.48
C ALA A 306 14.56 22.44 13.00
N ILE A 307 15.79 22.60 13.51
CA ILE A 307 16.54 21.51 14.17
C ILE A 307 15.75 20.88 15.31
N PHE A 308 15.06 21.69 16.13
CA PHE A 308 14.17 21.19 17.16
C PHE A 308 13.04 20.33 16.60
N LEU A 309 12.27 20.84 15.66
CA LEU A 309 11.14 20.13 15.08
C LEU A 309 11.57 18.83 14.38
N ASP A 310 12.68 18.86 13.65
CA ASP A 310 13.25 17.69 12.99
C ASP A 310 13.70 16.64 14.01
N SER A 311 14.34 17.07 15.12
CA SER A 311 14.73 16.15 16.20
C SER A 311 13.53 15.48 16.87
N GLN A 312 12.43 16.23 17.08
CA GLN A 312 11.20 15.68 17.66
C GLN A 312 10.52 14.71 16.69
N GLN A 313 10.44 15.08 15.41
CA GLN A 313 9.87 14.21 14.37
C GLN A 313 10.66 12.90 14.24
N ALA A 314 12.00 12.98 14.20
CA ALA A 314 12.86 11.80 14.12
C ALA A 314 12.63 10.84 15.30
N LYS A 315 12.59 11.37 16.53
CA LYS A 315 12.33 10.59 17.74
C LYS A 315 10.94 9.93 17.75
N VAL A 316 9.90 10.65 17.32
CA VAL A 316 8.54 10.11 17.24
C VAL A 316 8.46 8.96 16.23
N ILE A 317 9.05 9.14 15.05
CA ILE A 317 9.05 8.11 14.00
C ILE A 317 9.88 6.89 14.44
N SER A 318 11.10 7.10 14.94
CA SER A 318 11.97 5.99 15.38
C SER A 318 11.34 5.16 16.50
N SER A 319 10.71 5.82 17.47
CA SER A 319 10.01 5.14 18.58
C SER A 319 8.81 4.32 18.09
N GLY A 320 8.05 4.85 17.12
CA GLY A 320 6.98 4.10 16.46
C GLY A 320 7.49 2.85 15.75
N LEU A 321 8.60 2.97 15.01
CA LEU A 321 9.24 1.84 14.32
C LEU A 321 9.75 0.78 15.30
N VAL A 322 10.39 1.20 16.41
CA VAL A 322 10.81 0.28 17.48
C VAL A 322 9.62 -0.48 18.05
N THR A 323 8.52 0.21 18.35
CA THR A 323 7.32 -0.39 18.92
C THR A 323 6.72 -1.44 17.96
N ILE A 324 6.49 -1.07 16.69
CA ILE A 324 5.96 -1.99 15.67
C ILE A 324 6.89 -3.20 15.48
N SER A 325 8.21 -2.99 15.46
CA SER A 325 9.17 -4.08 15.27
C SER A 325 9.14 -5.09 16.41
N LYS A 326 8.98 -4.63 17.66
CA LYS A 326 8.86 -5.51 18.84
C LYS A 326 7.53 -6.27 18.83
N GLU A 327 6.44 -5.60 18.48
CA GLU A 327 5.13 -6.25 18.34
C GLU A 327 5.17 -7.33 17.24
N ALA A 328 5.83 -7.06 16.11
CA ALA A 328 6.02 -8.04 15.05
C ALA A 328 6.80 -9.28 15.52
N VAL A 329 7.84 -9.10 16.33
CA VAL A 329 8.58 -10.23 16.95
C VAL A 329 7.65 -11.08 17.82
N GLU A 330 6.84 -10.46 18.67
CA GLU A 330 5.91 -11.18 19.54
C GLU A 330 4.81 -11.91 18.75
N GLU A 331 4.35 -11.35 17.64
CA GLU A 331 3.41 -12.05 16.75
C GLU A 331 4.05 -13.28 16.09
N VAL A 332 5.31 -13.20 15.65
CA VAL A 332 6.02 -14.38 15.11
C VAL A 332 6.14 -15.47 16.18
N LYS A 333 6.42 -15.11 17.45
CA LYS A 333 6.44 -16.06 18.58
C LYS A 333 5.07 -16.69 18.83
N LYS A 334 3.97 -15.94 18.73
CA LYS A 334 2.62 -16.52 18.84
C LYS A 334 2.30 -17.50 17.71
N VAL A 335 2.76 -17.21 16.49
CA VAL A 335 2.59 -18.12 15.34
C VAL A 335 3.40 -19.40 15.56
N GLU A 336 4.64 -19.29 16.05
CA GLU A 336 5.46 -20.44 16.44
C GLU A 336 4.71 -21.33 17.44
N GLN A 337 4.22 -20.76 18.54
CA GLN A 337 3.51 -21.52 19.57
C GLN A 337 2.33 -22.32 18.98
N LYS A 338 1.53 -21.69 18.11
CA LYS A 338 0.41 -22.36 17.43
C LYS A 338 0.88 -23.46 16.48
N ALA A 339 1.96 -23.24 15.75
CA ALA A 339 2.48 -24.21 14.79
C ALA A 339 3.13 -25.41 15.49
N VAL A 340 3.90 -25.18 16.55
CA VAL A 340 4.49 -26.21 17.40
C VAL A 340 3.39 -27.03 18.08
N ALA A 341 2.35 -26.39 18.64
CA ALA A 341 1.21 -27.12 19.21
C ALA A 341 0.51 -28.04 18.20
N LYS A 342 0.28 -27.56 16.97
CA LYS A 342 -0.28 -28.39 15.88
C LYS A 342 0.65 -29.52 15.45
N ALA A 343 1.96 -29.27 15.44
CA ALA A 343 2.96 -30.30 15.15
C ALA A 343 2.97 -31.38 16.24
N GLU A 344 2.82 -30.99 17.51
CA GLU A 344 2.68 -31.90 18.64
C GLU A 344 1.38 -32.72 18.55
N GLU A 345 0.25 -32.10 18.22
CA GLU A 345 -1.02 -32.80 17.97
C GLU A 345 -0.88 -33.84 16.83
N LEU A 346 -0.25 -33.45 15.72
CA LEU A 346 0.03 -34.35 14.60
C LEU A 346 0.92 -35.51 15.05
N TYR A 347 1.96 -35.24 15.85
CA TYR A 347 2.81 -36.28 16.40
C TYR A 347 2.05 -37.27 17.29
N GLN A 348 1.19 -36.77 18.20
CA GLN A 348 0.38 -37.65 19.06
C GLN A 348 -0.59 -38.51 18.25
N SER A 349 -1.07 -38.04 17.10
CA SER A 349 -1.95 -38.81 16.23
C SER A 349 -1.29 -40.07 15.67
N LEU A 350 0.04 -40.11 15.56
CA LEU A 350 0.80 -41.29 15.12
C LEU A 350 0.69 -42.47 16.09
N LYS A 351 0.34 -42.19 17.35
CA LYS A 351 0.16 -43.20 18.40
C LYS A 351 -1.22 -43.85 18.37
N VAL A 352 -2.10 -43.39 17.48
CA VAL A 352 -3.46 -43.90 17.31
C VAL A 352 -3.48 -44.84 16.11
N ALA A 353 -3.81 -46.11 16.35
CA ALA A 353 -3.90 -47.10 15.29
C ALA A 353 -4.99 -46.73 14.26
N PRO A 354 -4.72 -46.83 12.94
CA PRO A 354 -5.74 -46.69 11.92
C PRO A 354 -6.87 -47.71 12.08
N THR A 355 -8.08 -47.36 11.65
CA THR A 355 -9.23 -48.27 11.70
C THR A 355 -8.92 -49.59 10.99
N GLY A 356 -9.04 -50.70 11.73
CA GLY A 356 -8.77 -52.05 11.23
C GLY A 356 -7.38 -52.60 11.58
N VAL A 357 -6.49 -51.81 12.18
CA VAL A 357 -5.23 -52.27 12.76
C VAL A 357 -5.44 -52.43 14.27
N THR A 358 -5.31 -53.65 14.78
CA THR A 358 -5.51 -53.97 16.22
C THR A 358 -4.31 -54.62 16.88
N GLU A 359 -3.33 -55.02 16.07
CA GLU A 359 -2.21 -55.86 16.45
C GLU A 359 -0.99 -55.05 16.92
N LEU A 360 -0.93 -53.76 16.60
CA LEU A 360 0.20 -52.90 16.94
C LEU A 360 -0.09 -52.04 18.16
N SER A 361 0.82 -52.06 19.12
CA SER A 361 0.85 -51.12 20.23
C SER A 361 1.19 -49.69 19.76
N PRO A 362 0.87 -48.65 20.55
CA PRO A 362 1.28 -47.27 20.24
C PRO A 362 2.78 -47.10 20.01
N GLN A 363 3.62 -47.86 20.71
CA GLN A 363 5.06 -47.81 20.57
C GLN A 363 5.52 -48.45 19.25
N GLU A 364 4.95 -49.59 18.85
CA GLU A 364 5.26 -50.24 17.58
C GLU A 364 4.82 -49.39 16.37
N LEU A 365 3.69 -48.66 16.49
CA LEU A 365 3.28 -47.68 15.50
C LEU A 365 4.29 -46.53 15.38
N GLU A 366 4.71 -45.97 16.52
CA GLU A 366 5.70 -44.89 16.58
C GLU A 366 7.05 -45.33 15.99
N GLU A 367 7.51 -46.56 16.29
CA GLU A 367 8.73 -47.14 15.72
C GLU A 367 8.61 -47.37 14.20
N ALA A 368 7.46 -47.86 13.71
CA ALA A 368 7.22 -48.04 12.28
C ALA A 368 7.22 -46.70 11.51
N TYR A 369 6.60 -45.66 12.07
CA TYR A 369 6.66 -44.31 11.52
C TYR A 369 8.10 -43.75 11.53
N ALA A 370 8.83 -43.96 12.64
CA ALA A 370 10.22 -43.52 12.77
C ALA A 370 11.14 -44.19 11.74
N GLN A 371 10.95 -45.48 11.46
CA GLN A 371 11.68 -46.19 10.39
C GLN A 371 11.43 -45.60 9.00
N SER A 372 10.28 -44.95 8.80
CA SER A 372 9.93 -44.23 7.56
C SER A 372 10.34 -42.75 7.59
N GLY A 373 11.10 -42.31 8.60
CA GLY A 373 11.58 -40.93 8.75
C GLY A 373 10.62 -39.99 9.49
N VAL A 374 9.49 -40.48 9.99
CA VAL A 374 8.48 -39.69 10.71
C VAL A 374 8.71 -39.83 12.22
N SER A 375 9.24 -38.79 12.84
CA SER A 375 9.65 -38.79 14.26
C SER A 375 9.30 -37.45 14.92
N TYR A 376 9.46 -37.36 16.24
CA TYR A 376 9.28 -36.09 16.94
C TYR A 376 10.21 -35.00 16.40
N ALA A 377 11.46 -35.37 16.10
CA ALA A 377 12.45 -34.45 15.55
C ALA A 377 12.05 -33.94 14.16
N SER A 378 11.54 -34.80 13.27
CA SER A 378 11.15 -34.41 11.91
C SER A 378 9.78 -33.71 11.81
N ILE A 379 8.91 -33.85 12.80
CA ILE A 379 7.63 -33.10 12.84
C ILE A 379 7.76 -31.84 13.70
N VAL A 380 8.05 -32.01 14.99
CA VAL A 380 8.05 -30.93 15.97
C VAL A 380 9.39 -30.18 15.94
N GLY A 381 10.50 -30.91 15.91
CA GLY A 381 11.84 -30.32 15.88
C GLY A 381 12.11 -29.47 14.62
N GLU A 382 11.66 -29.91 13.45
CA GLU A 382 11.73 -29.13 12.21
C GLU A 382 10.86 -27.86 12.27
N ALA A 383 9.64 -27.96 12.82
CA ALA A 383 8.78 -26.80 13.03
C ALA A 383 9.45 -25.78 13.97
N GLN A 384 9.95 -26.23 15.13
CA GLN A 384 10.69 -25.40 16.09
C GLN A 384 11.90 -24.74 15.42
N THR A 385 12.70 -25.49 14.67
CA THR A 385 13.89 -24.96 13.97
C THR A 385 13.51 -23.90 12.93
N PHE A 386 12.47 -24.16 12.13
CA PHE A 386 11.98 -23.21 11.14
C PHE A 386 11.56 -21.88 11.79
N PHE A 387 10.76 -21.94 12.85
CA PHE A 387 10.25 -20.74 13.52
C PHE A 387 11.32 -20.02 14.33
N SER A 388 12.23 -20.73 15.00
CA SER A 388 13.39 -20.12 15.68
C SER A 388 14.22 -19.27 14.72
N ASN A 389 14.47 -19.76 13.49
CA ASN A 389 15.18 -18.97 12.46
C ASN A 389 14.40 -17.71 12.03
N LYS A 390 13.06 -17.79 11.95
CA LYS A 390 12.21 -16.63 11.63
C LYS A 390 12.17 -15.61 12.78
N ILE A 391 12.13 -16.07 14.03
CA ILE A 391 12.20 -15.22 15.22
C ILE A 391 13.54 -14.50 15.26
N GLN A 392 14.66 -15.20 15.05
CA GLN A 392 15.98 -14.59 15.02
C GLN A 392 16.11 -13.51 13.94
N ALA A 393 15.54 -13.75 12.75
CA ALA A 393 15.50 -12.75 11.69
C ALA A 393 14.65 -11.52 12.09
N ALA A 394 13.47 -11.73 12.69
CA ALA A 394 12.62 -10.65 13.17
C ALA A 394 13.29 -9.85 14.31
N GLU A 395 13.94 -10.52 15.25
CA GLU A 395 14.70 -9.90 16.34
C GLU A 395 15.87 -9.08 15.81
N SER A 396 16.57 -9.55 14.76
CA SER A 396 17.65 -8.80 14.11
C SER A 396 17.14 -7.49 13.50
N ILE A 397 15.97 -7.51 12.86
CA ILE A 397 15.30 -6.30 12.34
C ILE A 397 14.91 -5.36 13.48
N SER A 398 14.33 -5.89 14.56
CA SER A 398 13.95 -5.08 15.73
C SER A 398 15.17 -4.42 16.39
N HIS A 399 16.28 -5.14 16.53
CA HIS A 399 17.55 -4.59 17.03
C HIS A 399 18.08 -3.46 16.16
N ALA A 400 17.99 -3.58 14.83
CA ALA A 400 18.41 -2.51 13.91
C ALA A 400 17.61 -1.21 14.13
N TYR A 401 16.29 -1.30 14.37
CA TYR A 401 15.47 -0.13 14.70
C TYR A 401 15.79 0.46 16.08
N VAL A 402 16.05 -0.37 17.09
CA VAL A 402 16.49 0.09 18.41
C VAL A 402 17.82 0.82 18.33
N GLU A 403 18.77 0.29 17.56
CA GLU A 403 20.07 0.93 17.36
C GLU A 403 19.93 2.26 16.60
N LEU A 404 19.08 2.31 15.57
CA LEU A 404 18.76 3.55 14.87
C LEU A 404 18.18 4.62 15.82
N GLU A 405 17.22 4.26 16.67
CA GLU A 405 16.67 5.17 17.68
C GLU A 405 17.76 5.69 18.64
N ASN A 406 18.64 4.80 19.11
CA ASN A 406 19.77 5.17 19.96
C ASN A 406 20.73 6.14 19.26
N GLN A 407 21.03 5.92 17.98
CA GLN A 407 21.88 6.79 17.18
C GLN A 407 21.26 8.17 16.97
N ILE A 408 19.95 8.24 16.70
CA ILE A 408 19.20 9.50 16.62
C ILE A 408 19.29 10.25 17.94
N ASN A 409 19.04 9.56 19.07
CA ASN A 409 19.09 10.18 20.40
C ASN A 409 20.50 10.71 20.73
N LYS A 410 21.55 9.91 20.52
CA LYS A 410 22.94 10.32 20.73
C LYS A 410 23.34 11.49 19.84
N GLY A 411 22.91 11.50 18.58
CA GLY A 411 23.17 12.60 17.64
C GLY A 411 22.54 13.91 18.11
N VAL A 412 21.30 13.86 18.59
CA VAL A 412 20.62 15.03 19.17
C VAL A 412 21.34 15.49 20.45
N GLU A 413 21.68 14.59 21.35
CA GLU A 413 22.41 14.93 22.59
C GLU A 413 23.76 15.57 22.32
N ALA A 414 24.56 15.01 21.40
CA ALA A 414 25.84 15.57 21.00
C ALA A 414 25.70 17.00 20.45
N MET A 415 24.66 17.25 19.65
CA MET A 415 24.36 18.59 19.13
C MET A 415 24.04 19.59 20.25
N LEU A 416 23.24 19.17 21.25
CA LEU A 416 22.89 20.02 22.40
C LEU A 416 24.06 20.21 23.39
N GLN A 417 25.02 19.29 23.44
CA GLN A 417 26.24 19.46 24.24
C GLN A 417 27.22 20.45 23.59
N GLN A 418 27.28 20.48 22.26
CA GLN A 418 28.19 21.35 21.50
C GLN A 418 27.67 22.79 21.40
N ASP A 419 26.35 23.00 21.45
CA ASP A 419 25.73 24.33 21.34
C ASP A 419 24.86 24.64 22.57
N SER A 420 25.44 25.36 23.52
CA SER A 420 24.75 25.77 24.76
C SER A 420 23.57 26.72 24.53
N ASN A 421 23.60 27.52 23.44
CA ASN A 421 22.48 28.40 23.08
C ASN A 421 21.32 27.57 22.53
N LEU A 422 21.59 26.66 21.60
CA LEU A 422 20.62 25.70 21.08
C LEU A 422 20.02 24.86 22.22
N SER A 423 20.86 24.39 23.14
CA SER A 423 20.44 23.65 24.35
C SER A 423 19.50 24.47 25.23
N GLY A 424 19.82 25.74 25.44
CA GLY A 424 18.97 26.68 26.18
C GLY A 424 17.60 26.88 25.52
N GLU A 425 17.58 27.05 24.20
CA GLU A 425 16.35 27.22 23.42
C GLU A 425 15.49 25.94 23.39
N PHE A 426 16.11 24.76 23.24
CA PHE A 426 15.40 23.47 23.29
C PHE A 426 14.62 23.29 24.60
N LYS A 427 15.22 23.67 25.73
CA LYS A 427 14.58 23.60 27.05
C LYS A 427 13.35 24.50 27.18
N GLN A 428 13.28 25.60 26.41
CA GLN A 428 12.13 26.50 26.40
C GLN A 428 10.98 25.99 25.53
N TRP A 429 11.25 25.01 24.65
CA TRP A 429 10.27 24.51 23.70
C TRP A 429 9.68 23.14 24.07
N HIS A 430 10.26 22.45 25.05
CA HIS A 430 9.68 21.25 25.67
C HIS A 430 8.42 21.54 26.48
#